data_AF-A0A3M1ZK49-F1
#
_entry.id   AF-A0A3M1ZK49-F1
#
_cell.length_a   1.000
_cell.length_b   1.000
_cell.length_c   1.000
_cell.angle_alpha   90.00
_cell.angle_beta   90.00
_cell.angle_gamma   90.00
#
_symmetry.space_group_name_H-M   'P 1'
#
loop_
_entity.id
_entity.type
_entity.pdbx_description
1 polymer ?
#
loop_
_entity_poly.entity_id
_entity_poly.type
_entity_poly.pdbx_seq_one_letter_code
_entity_poly.pdbx_strand_id
1 'polypeptide(L)' 'MKITRTVLMEKAKAMGLKGLSKKRKHELIHAIQLAEGNSDCFGRIPNCGIEDCMFREECI' A
#
# COMPACT_ATOMS: atom_id res chain seq x y z
N MET A 1 11.99 6.81 -2.90
CA MET A 1 12.03 6.53 -1.44
C MET A 1 11.63 5.09 -1.15
N LYS A 2 12.47 4.30 -0.47
CA LYS A 2 12.13 2.92 -0.08
C LYS A 2 10.98 2.90 0.92
N ILE A 3 9.91 2.16 0.62
CA ILE A 3 8.77 2.00 1.52
C ILE A 3 9.15 1.01 2.62
N THR A 4 9.19 1.50 3.85
CA THR A 4 9.40 0.66 5.03
C THR A 4 8.08 0.23 5.64
N ARG A 5 8.12 -0.81 6.47
CA ARG A 5 6.96 -1.23 7.26
C ARG A 5 6.44 -0.10 8.15
N THR A 6 7.32 0.71 8.73
CA THR A 6 6.96 1.83 9.60
C THR A 6 6.10 2.85 8.84
N VAL A 7 6.52 3.27 7.65
CA VAL A 7 5.78 4.21 6.80
C VAL A 7 4.38 3.67 6.47
N LEU A 8 4.27 2.39 6.14
CA LEU A 8 2.96 1.76 5.88
C LEU A 8 2.05 1.77 7.11
N MET A 9 2.60 1.46 8.29
CA MET A 9 1.84 1.47 9.54
C MET A 9 1.39 2.89 9.93
N GLU A 10 2.22 3.91 9.70
CA GLU A 10 1.88 5.32 9.94
C GLU A 10 0.76 5.77 9.01
N LYS A 11 0.87 5.50 7.70
CA LYS A 11 -0.20 5.79 6.72
C LYS A 11 -1.50 5.09 7.10
N ALA A 12 -1.44 3.80 7.40
CA ALA A 12 -2.60 3.03 7.78
C ALA A 12 -3.26 3.54 9.08
N LYS A 13 -2.46 3.94 10.07
CA LYS A 13 -2.95 4.53 11.33
C LYS A 13 -3.63 5.88 11.08
N ALA A 14 -3.07 6.73 10.22
CA ALA A 14 -3.67 8.01 9.84
C ALA A 14 -5.05 7.82 9.16
N MET A 15 -5.25 6.68 8.49
CA MET A 15 -6.52 6.30 7.86
C MET A 15 -7.48 5.55 8.81
N GLY A 16 -7.11 5.35 10.08
CA GLY A 16 -7.94 4.66 11.06
C GLY A 16 -7.98 3.13 10.92
N LEU A 17 -7.07 2.53 10.13
CA LEU A 17 -7.02 1.08 9.94
C LEU A 17 -6.52 0.36 11.20
N LYS A 18 -7.18 -0.75 11.54
CA LYS A 18 -6.90 -1.58 12.72
C LYS A 18 -6.58 -3.02 12.30
N GLY A 19 -5.95 -3.79 13.20
CA GLY A 19 -5.70 -5.23 12.96
C GLY A 19 -4.54 -5.55 12.00
N LEU A 20 -3.69 -4.58 11.69
CA LEU A 20 -2.63 -4.72 10.67
C LEU A 20 -1.26 -5.17 11.24
N SER A 21 -1.11 -5.27 12.56
CA SER A 21 0.18 -5.55 13.21
C SER A 21 0.82 -6.89 12.82
N LYS A 22 0.04 -7.88 12.37
CA LYS A 22 0.53 -9.19 11.91
C LYS A 22 0.61 -9.34 10.40
N LYS A 23 0.20 -8.31 9.64
CA LYS A 23 0.12 -8.34 8.18
C LYS A 23 1.50 -8.17 7.54
N ARG A 24 1.74 -8.88 6.43
CA ARG A 24 2.94 -8.75 5.59
C ARG A 24 2.92 -7.43 4.82
N LYS A 25 4.07 -7.03 4.26
CA LYS A 25 4.22 -5.75 3.54
C LYS A 25 3.17 -5.57 2.43
N HIS A 26 2.98 -6.57 1.56
CA HIS A 26 1.99 -6.50 0.48
C HIS A 26 0.56 -6.39 1.01
N GLU A 27 0.22 -7.12 2.09
CA GLU A 27 -1.11 -7.02 2.69
C GLU A 27 -1.36 -5.64 3.32
N LEU A 28 -0.34 -5.00 3.89
CA LEU A 28 -0.43 -3.62 4.38
C LEU A 28 -0.70 -2.64 3.24
N ILE A 29 0.02 -2.81 2.11
CA ILE A 29 -0.18 -1.99 0.92
C ILE A 29 -1.60 -2.17 0.38
N HIS A 30 -2.06 -3.40 0.23
CA HIS A 30 -3.43 -3.71 -0.21
C HIS A 30 -4.49 -3.09 0.70
N ALA A 31 -4.31 -3.17 2.02
CA ALA A 31 -5.23 -2.54 2.97
C ALA A 31 -5.27 -1.02 2.81
N ILE A 32 -4.12 -0.38 2.58
CA ILE A 32 -4.05 1.07 2.34
C ILE A 32 -4.74 1.42 1.01
N GLN A 33 -4.46 0.68 -0.07
CA GLN A 33 -5.10 0.93 -1.37
C GLN A 33 -6.63 0.86 -1.28
N LEU A 34 -7.17 -0.17 -0.62
CA LEU A 34 -8.61 -0.28 -0.40
C LEU A 34 -9.17 0.89 0.42
N ALA A 35 -8.43 1.34 1.44
CA ALA A 35 -8.84 2.46 2.26
C ALA A 35 -8.72 3.82 1.55
N GLU A 36 -7.89 3.93 0.52
CA GLU A 36 -7.84 5.07 -0.41
C GLU A 36 -8.99 5.05 -1.43
N GLY A 37 -9.80 3.99 -1.46
CA GLY A 37 -10.87 3.78 -2.45
C GLY A 37 -10.39 3.14 -3.75
N ASN A 38 -9.13 2.70 -3.80
CA ASN A 38 -8.54 2.00 -4.96
C ASN A 38 -8.77 0.49 -4.86
N SER A 39 -8.49 -0.22 -5.95
CA SER A 39 -8.31 -1.68 -5.92
C SER A 39 -6.98 -2.05 -5.27
N ASP A 40 -6.89 -3.26 -4.71
CA ASP A 40 -5.68 -3.83 -4.10
C ASP A 40 -4.66 -4.30 -5.17
N CYS A 41 -4.30 -3.39 -6.07
CA CYS A 41 -3.61 -3.68 -7.33
C CYS A 41 -2.08 -3.83 -7.20
N PHE A 42 -1.49 -3.54 -6.05
CA PHE A 42 -0.04 -3.65 -5.87
C PHE A 42 0.44 -5.06 -6.20
N GLY A 43 1.39 -5.15 -7.14
CA GLY A 43 1.91 -6.44 -7.60
C GLY A 43 0.97 -7.25 -8.49
N ARG A 44 -0.07 -6.64 -9.08
CA ARG A 44 -1.06 -7.35 -9.94
C ARG A 44 -1.21 -6.79 -11.35
N ILE A 45 -1.03 -5.48 -11.54
CA ILE A 45 -1.25 -4.82 -12.85
C ILE A 45 0.10 -4.54 -13.51
N PRO A 46 0.48 -5.29 -14.56
CA PRO A 46 1.63 -4.93 -15.39
C PRO A 46 1.31 -3.67 -16.20
N ASN A 47 2.31 -2.81 -16.42
CA ASN A 47 2.19 -1.55 -17.18
C ASN A 47 1.15 -0.57 -16.60
N CYS A 48 1.08 -0.46 -15.27
CA CYS A 48 0.21 0.51 -14.60
C CYS A 48 0.53 1.96 -15.02
N GLY A 49 -0.46 2.67 -15.56
CA GLY A 49 -0.35 4.05 -16.01
C GLY A 49 -0.45 5.11 -14.90
N ILE A 50 -0.64 4.70 -13.62
CA ILE A 50 -0.70 5.64 -12.51
C ILE A 50 0.71 6.01 -12.08
N GLU A 51 1.13 7.23 -12.43
CA GLU A 51 2.47 7.74 -12.12
C GLU A 51 2.59 8.20 -10.66
N ASP A 52 1.57 8.88 -10.14
CA ASP A 52 1.53 9.36 -8.76
C ASP A 52 0.96 8.30 -7.80
N CYS A 53 1.60 7.13 -7.80
CA CYS A 53 1.30 6.06 -6.85
C CYS A 53 2.45 5.93 -5.86
N MET A 54 2.13 6.07 -4.57
CA MET A 54 3.11 5.94 -3.48
C MET A 54 3.94 4.66 -3.59
N PHE A 55 3.31 3.56 -4.04
CA PHE A 55 3.92 2.23 -4.13
C PHE A 55 4.67 1.94 -5.43
N ARG A 56 4.67 2.87 -6.41
CA ARG A 56 5.16 2.64 -7.78
C ARG A 56 6.61 2.17 -7.83
N GLU A 57 7.49 2.76 -7.04
CA GLU A 57 8.92 2.43 -7.02
C GLU A 57 9.23 0.97 -6.63
N GLU A 58 8.31 0.31 -5.92
CA GLU A 58 8.45 -1.09 -5.50
C GLU A 58 7.37 -2.00 -6.14
N CYS A 59 6.61 -1.46 -7.10
CA CYS A 59 5.64 -2.23 -7.88
C CYS A 59 6.36 -2.93 -9.05
N ILE A 60 5.70 -3.93 -9.66
CA ILE A 60 6.21 -4.77 -10.77
C ILE A 60 6.95 -3.94 -11.82
#